data_AF-A0A914K226-F1
#
_entry.id   AF-A0A914K226-F1
#
_cell.length_a   1.000
_cell.length_b   1.000
_cell.length_c   1.000
_cell.angle_alpha   90.00
_cell.angle_beta   90.00
_cell.angle_gamma   90.00
#
_symmetry.space_group_name_H-M   'P 1'
#
loop_
_entity.id
_entity.type
_entity.pdbx_description
1 polymer ?
#
loop_
_entity_poly.entity_id
_entity_poly.type
_entity_poly.pdbx_seq_one_letter_code
_entity_poly.pdbx_strand_id
1 'polypeptide(L)'
;MGNYYHKPQREGNNPYTRSGLSPPPLAKKSGKDLPSHRFNDAMSLELHMADERARTAGLTPAEREWRHKYLKDQHLHPDEPIHVDAVHRQLNPIRLIYRYPWDKLYQHFLKPTFGEYYGTAIRVGVPKFIMGYISLSILYYYWKYEAKDWT
;
A
#
# COMPACT_ATOMS: atom_id res chain seq x y z
N MET A 1 -3.30 -39.59 6.99
CA MET A 1 -4.38 -39.40 8.00
C MET A 1 -4.60 -37.91 8.13
N GLY A 2 -5.75 -37.39 7.72
CA GLY A 2 -6.05 -35.97 7.86
C GLY A 2 -6.14 -35.62 9.34
N ASN A 3 -5.52 -34.53 9.77
CA ASN A 3 -5.71 -33.99 11.11
C ASN A 3 -7.17 -33.53 11.22
N TYR A 4 -8.05 -34.42 11.67
CA TYR A 4 -9.42 -34.07 12.02
C TYR A 4 -9.35 -33.01 13.12
N TYR A 5 -9.77 -31.80 12.79
CA TYR A 5 -9.79 -30.70 13.75
C TYR A 5 -10.71 -31.07 14.91
N HIS A 6 -10.14 -31.36 16.08
CA HIS A 6 -10.92 -31.54 17.31
C HIS A 6 -11.14 -30.18 17.96
N LYS A 7 -12.40 -29.82 18.20
CA LYS A 7 -12.74 -28.58 18.89
C LYS A 7 -12.15 -28.64 20.32
N PRO A 8 -11.37 -27.64 20.75
CA PRO A 8 -10.92 -27.59 22.15
C PRO A 8 -12.12 -27.45 23.09
N GLN A 9 -12.03 -28.03 24.28
CA GLN A 9 -13.05 -27.88 25.31
C GLN A 9 -13.22 -26.40 25.67
N ARG A 10 -14.45 -25.98 25.97
CA ARG A 10 -14.75 -24.59 26.31
C ARG A 10 -14.34 -24.37 27.76
N GLU A 11 -13.27 -23.59 27.97
CA GLU A 11 -12.69 -23.35 29.30
C GLU A 11 -13.24 -22.08 29.96
N GLY A 12 -13.80 -21.14 29.19
CA GLY A 12 -14.30 -19.86 29.71
C GLY A 12 -15.67 -19.42 29.21
N ASN A 13 -16.11 -18.26 29.72
CA ASN A 13 -17.46 -17.73 29.51
C ASN A 13 -17.56 -16.66 28.41
N ASN A 14 -16.48 -16.34 27.71
CA ASN A 14 -16.51 -15.35 26.63
C ASN A 14 -17.46 -15.81 25.51
N PRO A 15 -18.43 -14.98 25.08
CA PRO A 15 -19.31 -15.32 23.95
C PRO A 15 -18.61 -15.20 22.59
N TYR A 16 -17.47 -14.51 22.50
CA TYR A 16 -16.82 -14.17 21.22
C TYR A 16 -15.75 -15.16 20.75
N THR A 17 -15.31 -16.08 21.62
CA THR A 17 -14.29 -17.11 21.32
C THR A 17 -14.90 -18.51 21.41
N ARG A 18 -14.45 -19.41 20.54
CA ARG A 18 -14.94 -20.80 20.50
C ARG A 18 -14.41 -21.59 21.70
N SER A 19 -13.21 -21.26 22.17
CA SER A 19 -12.58 -21.73 23.40
C SER A 19 -13.18 -21.13 24.69
N GLY A 20 -13.94 -20.03 24.58
CA GLY A 20 -14.53 -19.34 25.73
C GLY A 20 -13.55 -18.47 26.54
N LEU A 21 -12.26 -18.48 26.21
CA LEU A 21 -11.25 -17.62 26.83
C LEU A 21 -11.43 -16.16 26.36
N SER A 22 -11.22 -15.19 27.24
CA SER A 22 -11.24 -13.77 26.85
C SER A 22 -10.10 -13.46 25.87
N PRO A 23 -10.29 -12.53 24.91
CA PRO A 23 -9.14 -11.99 24.17
C PRO A 23 -8.07 -11.49 25.15
N PRO A 24 -6.78 -11.59 24.81
CA PRO A 24 -5.75 -10.98 25.63
C PRO A 24 -6.06 -9.49 25.82
N PRO A 25 -5.96 -8.96 27.04
CA PRO A 25 -6.28 -7.56 27.30
C PRO A 25 -5.34 -6.67 26.50
N LEU A 26 -5.88 -5.63 25.85
CA LEU A 26 -5.08 -4.60 25.22
C LEU A 26 -4.37 -3.81 26.32
N ALA A 27 -3.08 -4.08 26.52
CA ALA A 27 -2.27 -3.27 27.42
C ALA A 27 -2.25 -1.83 26.89
N LYS A 28 -2.62 -0.86 27.73
CA LYS A 28 -2.40 0.57 27.44
C LYS A 28 -1.06 0.96 28.06
N LYS A 29 -0.08 1.46 27.28
CA LYS A 29 1.23 1.88 27.82
C LYS A 29 1.12 3.01 28.83
N SER A 30 0.21 3.93 28.54
CA SER A 30 0.19 5.25 29.14
C SER A 30 -1.18 5.49 29.75
N GLY A 31 -1.23 5.83 31.04
CA GLY A 31 -2.45 6.23 31.74
C GLY A 31 -2.99 7.60 31.29
N LYS A 32 -2.96 7.93 29.99
CA LYS A 32 -3.51 9.16 29.41
C LYS A 32 -4.46 8.85 28.25
N ASP A 33 -5.47 9.71 28.09
CA ASP A 33 -6.55 9.61 27.09
C ASP A 33 -6.14 10.00 25.64
N LEU A 34 -4.84 9.95 25.31
CA LEU A 34 -4.42 10.17 23.92
C LEU A 34 -4.82 8.97 23.04
N PRO A 35 -5.21 9.19 21.77
CA PRO A 35 -5.46 8.09 20.84
C PRO A 35 -4.18 7.26 20.69
N SER A 36 -4.21 6.03 21.18
CA SER A 36 -3.04 5.17 21.27
C SER A 36 -2.49 4.86 19.89
N HIS A 37 -1.31 5.38 19.56
CA HIS A 37 -0.48 4.82 18.49
C HIS A 37 0.74 4.15 19.12
N ARG A 38 0.81 2.83 18.86
CA ARG A 38 1.81 1.83 19.23
C ARG A 38 1.96 1.49 20.73
N PHE A 39 1.17 0.50 21.15
CA PHE A 39 1.51 -0.40 22.26
C PHE A 39 1.08 -1.86 22.01
N ASN A 40 1.29 -2.32 20.77
CA ASN A 40 0.71 -3.48 20.07
C ASN A 40 -0.30 -2.98 19.04
N ASP A 41 0.12 -2.98 17.77
CA ASP A 41 -0.83 -2.99 16.65
C ASP A 41 -1.79 -4.17 16.87
N ALA A 42 -3.05 -4.05 16.47
CA ALA A 42 -3.95 -5.20 16.51
C ALA A 42 -3.30 -6.30 15.66
N MET A 43 -2.65 -7.27 16.32
CA MET A 43 -1.71 -8.27 15.75
C MET A 43 -0.57 -7.69 14.89
N SER A 44 0.54 -7.31 15.53
CA SER A 44 1.82 -7.16 14.82
C SER A 44 2.22 -8.50 14.17
N LEU A 45 2.83 -8.46 12.97
CA LEU A 45 3.38 -9.65 12.32
C LEU A 45 4.49 -10.31 13.15
N GLU A 46 5.17 -9.51 13.99
CA GLU A 46 6.29 -9.94 14.83
C GLU A 46 5.83 -10.80 16.03
N LEU A 47 4.66 -10.54 16.62
CA LEU A 47 4.04 -11.36 17.67
C LEU A 47 5.05 -11.87 18.75
N HIS A 48 5.07 -13.18 19.04
CA HIS A 48 6.04 -13.82 19.95
C HIS A 48 7.44 -14.01 19.33
N MET A 49 7.69 -13.62 18.08
CA MET A 49 9.02 -13.73 17.47
C MET A 49 10.00 -12.71 18.05
N ALA A 50 9.49 -11.58 18.55
CA ALA A 50 10.28 -10.52 19.20
C ALA A 50 10.88 -10.95 20.55
N ASP A 51 10.26 -11.91 21.26
CA ASP A 51 10.78 -12.45 22.51
C ASP A 51 11.11 -13.93 22.36
N GLU A 52 12.39 -14.27 22.48
CA GLU A 52 12.90 -15.63 22.27
C GLU A 52 12.28 -16.66 23.21
N ARG A 53 11.89 -16.24 24.42
CA ARG A 53 11.26 -17.12 25.43
C ARG A 53 9.79 -17.37 25.14
N ALA A 54 9.08 -16.35 24.66
CA ALA A 54 7.69 -16.49 24.24
C ALA A 54 7.55 -17.26 22.92
N ARG A 55 8.59 -17.22 22.07
CA ARG A 55 8.66 -17.92 20.79
C ARG A 55 8.53 -19.44 20.93
N THR A 56 9.15 -20.02 21.96
CA THR A 56 9.14 -21.48 22.19
C THR A 56 7.84 -21.96 22.85
N ALA A 57 7.13 -21.09 23.57
CA ALA A 57 5.86 -21.40 24.23
C ALA A 57 4.65 -21.49 23.27
N GLY A 58 4.74 -20.90 22.08
CA GLY A 58 3.65 -20.88 21.09
C GLY A 58 2.47 -19.97 21.47
N LEU A 59 1.41 -19.99 20.66
CA LEU A 59 0.17 -19.22 20.91
C LEU A 59 -0.83 -20.04 21.71
N THR A 60 -1.52 -19.39 22.63
CA THR A 60 -2.68 -19.95 23.34
C THR A 60 -3.84 -20.24 22.36
N PRO A 61 -4.78 -21.13 22.72
CA PRO A 61 -5.96 -21.41 21.89
C PRO A 61 -6.77 -20.14 21.57
N ALA A 62 -6.88 -19.22 22.53
CA ALA A 62 -7.59 -17.95 22.37
C ALA A 62 -6.90 -17.04 21.34
N GLU A 63 -5.58 -16.87 21.47
CA GLU A 63 -4.78 -16.07 20.54
C GLU A 63 -4.81 -16.65 19.12
N ARG A 64 -4.79 -17.97 18.99
CA ARG A 64 -4.89 -18.65 17.69
C ARG A 64 -6.21 -18.39 17.00
N GLU A 65 -7.33 -18.43 17.74
CA GLU A 65 -8.65 -18.10 17.22
C GLU A 65 -8.73 -16.65 16.72
N TRP A 66 -8.16 -15.71 17.47
CA TRP A 66 -8.10 -14.30 17.08
C TRP A 66 -7.18 -14.05 15.90
N ARG A 67 -6.03 -14.72 15.85
CA ARG A 67 -5.09 -14.63 14.72
C ARG A 67 -5.73 -15.13 13.43
N HIS A 68 -6.51 -16.20 13.50
CA HIS A 68 -7.25 -16.72 12.35
C HIS A 68 -8.31 -15.73 11.85
N LYS A 69 -9.04 -15.07 12.76
CA LYS A 69 -10.00 -14.01 12.37
C LYS A 69 -9.28 -12.84 11.70
N TYR A 70 -8.22 -12.32 12.31
CA TYR A 70 -7.45 -11.23 11.75
C TYR A 70 -6.86 -11.54 10.38
N LEU A 71 -6.30 -12.75 10.19
CA LEU A 71 -5.77 -13.16 8.88
C LEU A 71 -6.87 -13.18 7.82
N LYS A 72 -8.09 -13.61 8.17
CA LYS A 72 -9.24 -13.51 7.28
C LYS A 72 -9.62 -12.06 7.01
N ASP A 73 -9.53 -11.18 8.00
CA ASP A 73 -9.82 -9.75 7.83
C ASP A 73 -8.78 -9.04 6.94
N GLN A 74 -7.60 -9.63 6.74
CA GLN A 74 -6.62 -9.14 5.75
C GLN A 74 -6.98 -9.50 4.29
N HIS A 75 -8.01 -10.32 4.05
CA HIS A 75 -8.48 -10.57 2.69
C HIS A 75 -9.27 -9.35 2.21
N LEU A 76 -8.69 -8.60 1.28
CA LEU A 76 -9.35 -7.47 0.63
C LEU A 76 -10.54 -7.94 -0.20
N HIS A 77 -11.50 -7.05 -0.42
CA HIS A 77 -12.63 -7.30 -1.32
C HIS A 77 -12.10 -7.50 -2.76
N PRO A 78 -12.69 -8.39 -3.59
CA PRO A 78 -12.25 -8.61 -4.97
C PRO A 78 -12.23 -7.35 -5.83
N ASP A 79 -13.05 -6.34 -5.50
CA ASP A 79 -13.12 -5.08 -6.23
C ASP A 79 -12.04 -4.07 -5.83
N GLU A 80 -11.25 -4.36 -4.79
CA GLU A 80 -10.15 -3.49 -4.37
C GLU A 80 -8.87 -3.80 -5.14
N PRO A 81 -8.06 -2.79 -5.51
CA PRO A 81 -8.14 -1.37 -5.14
C PRO A 81 -8.99 -0.51 -6.09
N ILE A 82 -9.99 0.20 -5.54
CA ILE A 82 -10.84 1.13 -6.29
C ILE A 82 -10.10 2.45 -6.49
N HIS A 83 -9.77 2.78 -7.73
CA HIS A 83 -9.17 4.06 -8.07
C HIS A 83 -10.26 5.12 -8.27
N VAL A 84 -10.42 6.02 -7.31
CA VAL A 84 -11.41 7.11 -7.39
C VAL A 84 -10.78 8.32 -8.08
N ASP A 85 -11.08 8.48 -9.37
CA ASP A 85 -10.57 9.60 -10.17
C ASP A 85 -10.93 10.97 -9.57
N ALA A 86 -12.10 11.12 -8.95
CA ALA A 86 -12.62 12.38 -8.45
C ALA A 86 -11.75 13.01 -7.33
N VAL A 87 -11.10 12.19 -6.50
CA VAL A 87 -10.23 12.68 -5.40
C VAL A 87 -8.93 13.25 -5.96
N HIS A 88 -8.46 12.75 -7.10
CA HIS A 88 -7.20 13.17 -7.73
C HIS A 88 -7.38 14.19 -8.86
N ARG A 89 -8.62 14.62 -9.14
CA ARG A 89 -9.01 15.45 -10.29
C ARG A 89 -9.41 16.87 -9.92
N GLN A 90 -8.72 17.50 -8.97
CA GLN A 90 -8.77 18.96 -8.81
C GLN A 90 -7.68 19.61 -9.67
N LEU A 91 -7.80 19.51 -11.00
CA LEU A 91 -6.80 20.07 -11.93
C LEU A 91 -7.40 21.14 -12.83
N ASN A 92 -6.61 22.20 -13.07
CA ASN A 92 -6.90 23.26 -14.03
C ASN A 92 -7.22 22.67 -15.43
N PRO A 93 -8.19 23.23 -16.19
CA PRO A 93 -8.62 22.67 -17.47
C PRO A 93 -7.49 22.60 -18.50
N ILE A 94 -6.61 23.60 -18.54
CA ILE A 94 -5.42 23.59 -19.41
C ILE A 94 -4.52 22.40 -19.07
N ARG A 95 -4.35 22.11 -17.78
CA ARG A 95 -3.55 20.98 -17.31
C ARG A 95 -4.16 19.64 -17.68
N LEU A 96 -5.49 19.55 -17.68
CA LEU A 96 -6.19 18.36 -18.13
C LEU A 96 -5.93 18.10 -19.62
N ILE A 97 -6.05 19.12 -20.47
CA ILE A 97 -5.94 18.99 -21.93
C ILE A 97 -4.54 18.52 -22.33
N TYR A 98 -3.47 19.19 -21.88
CA TYR A 98 -2.12 18.80 -22.31
C TYR A 98 -1.69 17.44 -21.76
N ARG A 99 -2.23 17.02 -20.60
CA ARG A 99 -1.89 15.75 -19.95
C ARG A 99 -2.70 14.58 -20.51
N TYR A 100 -3.88 14.86 -21.07
CA TYR A 100 -4.82 13.86 -21.58
C TYR A 100 -4.22 12.79 -22.50
N PRO A 101 -3.47 13.12 -23.57
CA PRO A 101 -2.97 12.09 -24.49
C PRO A 101 -2.03 11.11 -23.77
N TRP A 102 -1.22 11.62 -22.85
CA TRP A 102 -0.25 10.82 -22.11
C TRP A 102 -0.90 9.99 -21.00
N ASP A 103 -1.95 10.52 -20.37
CA ASP A 103 -2.76 9.79 -19.39
C ASP A 103 -3.49 8.61 -20.05
N LYS A 104 -4.03 8.80 -21.27
CA LYS A 104 -4.66 7.73 -22.04
C LYS A 104 -3.66 6.64 -22.42
N LEU A 105 -2.49 7.03 -22.92
CA LEU A 105 -1.41 6.10 -23.24
C LEU A 105 -0.97 5.29 -22.01
N TYR A 106 -0.83 5.96 -20.86
CA TYR A 106 -0.50 5.30 -19.60
C TYR A 106 -1.55 4.26 -19.17
N GLN A 107 -2.82 4.66 -19.14
CA GLN A 107 -3.90 3.78 -18.65
C GLN A 107 -4.13 2.57 -19.57
N HIS A 108 -4.06 2.76 -20.89
CA HIS A 108 -4.50 1.74 -21.85
C HIS A 108 -3.34 0.83 -22.30
N PHE A 109 -2.10 1.31 -22.27
CA PHE A 109 -0.95 0.56 -22.77
C PHE A 109 0.14 0.35 -21.72
N LEU A 110 0.61 1.41 -21.05
CA LEU A 110 1.77 1.28 -20.15
C LEU A 110 1.45 0.50 -18.88
N LYS A 111 0.35 0.85 -18.19
CA LYS A 111 -0.06 0.22 -16.94
C LYS A 111 -0.33 -1.29 -17.10
N PRO A 112 -1.09 -1.78 -18.11
CA PRO A 112 -1.33 -3.21 -18.26
C PRO A 112 -0.08 -3.99 -18.71
N THR A 113 0.82 -3.37 -19.48
CA THR A 113 1.99 -4.07 -20.04
C THR A 113 3.18 -4.12 -19.07
N PHE A 114 3.48 -3.00 -18.41
CA PHE A 114 4.67 -2.83 -17.57
C PHE A 114 4.36 -2.79 -16.07
N GLY A 115 3.09 -2.79 -15.70
CA GLY A 115 2.65 -2.59 -14.31
C GLY A 115 2.72 -1.13 -13.86
N GLU A 116 2.28 -0.89 -12.62
CA GLU A 116 2.14 0.46 -12.03
C GLU A 116 3.50 1.18 -11.93
N TYR A 117 4.53 0.49 -11.45
CA TYR A 117 5.83 1.09 -11.15
C TYR A 117 6.55 1.56 -12.42
N TYR A 118 6.83 0.63 -13.34
CA TYR A 118 7.54 0.95 -14.58
C TYR A 118 6.69 1.81 -15.52
N GLY A 119 5.38 1.58 -15.58
CA GLY A 119 4.48 2.44 -16.34
C GLY A 119 4.52 3.90 -15.86
N THR A 120 4.60 4.12 -14.54
CA THR A 120 4.69 5.48 -13.97
C THR A 120 6.04 6.12 -14.30
N ALA A 121 7.14 5.36 -14.23
CA ALA A 121 8.46 5.83 -14.61
C ALA A 121 8.51 6.28 -16.08
N ILE A 122 7.96 5.48 -17.00
CA ILE A 122 7.85 5.82 -18.43
C ILE A 122 6.97 7.06 -18.61
N ARG A 123 5.83 7.13 -17.91
CA ARG A 123 4.89 8.25 -17.99
C ARG A 123 5.55 9.57 -17.61
N VAL A 124 6.44 9.59 -16.62
CA VAL A 124 7.09 10.84 -16.17
C VAL A 124 8.38 11.11 -16.96
N GLY A 125 9.14 10.07 -17.29
CA GLY A 125 10.45 10.18 -17.91
C GLY A 125 10.38 10.60 -19.37
N VAL A 126 9.65 9.85 -20.20
CA VAL A 126 9.69 10.02 -21.66
C VAL A 126 9.30 11.43 -22.12
N PRO A 127 8.20 12.05 -21.64
CA PRO A 127 7.85 13.41 -22.06
C PRO A 127 8.94 14.43 -21.72
N LYS A 128 9.60 14.28 -20.56
CA LYS A 128 10.68 15.18 -20.14
C LYS A 128 11.92 15.02 -21.01
N PHE A 129 12.26 13.78 -21.36
CA PHE A 129 13.35 13.50 -22.30
C PHE A 129 13.07 14.09 -23.69
N ILE A 130 11.84 13.92 -24.20
CA ILE A 130 11.44 14.50 -25.49
C ILE A 130 11.54 16.03 -25.44
N MET A 131 10.99 16.67 -24.41
CA MET A 131 11.07 18.12 -24.24
C MET A 131 12.53 18.62 -24.12
N GLY A 132 13.36 17.92 -23.36
CA GLY A 132 14.79 18.24 -23.23
C GLY A 132 15.55 18.06 -24.55
N TYR A 133 15.23 17.03 -25.32
CA TYR A 133 15.86 16.80 -26.62
C TYR A 133 15.48 17.87 -27.64
N ILE A 134 14.19 18.24 -27.70
CA ILE A 134 13.69 19.30 -28.58
C ILE A 134 14.33 20.64 -28.21
N SER A 135 14.36 20.99 -26.92
CA SER A 135 14.95 22.26 -26.48
C SER A 135 16.44 22.34 -26.77
N LEU A 136 17.21 21.27 -26.53
CA LEU A 136 18.62 21.19 -26.91
C LEU A 136 18.83 21.31 -28.41
N SER A 137 17.98 20.67 -29.21
CA SER A 137 18.07 20.74 -30.67
C SER A 137 17.82 22.16 -31.18
N ILE A 138 16.84 22.86 -30.60
CA ILE A 138 16.55 24.27 -30.90
C ILE A 138 17.73 25.15 -30.51
N LEU A 139 18.24 25.03 -29.28
CA LEU A 139 19.38 25.80 -28.80
C LEU A 139 20.62 25.57 -29.67
N TYR A 140 20.89 24.33 -30.04
CA TYR A 140 21.99 23.99 -30.94
C TYR A 140 21.81 24.61 -32.33
N TYR A 141 20.59 24.54 -32.89
CA TYR A 141 20.30 25.13 -34.18
C TYR A 141 20.53 26.65 -34.18
N TYR A 142 19.97 27.37 -33.20
CA TYR A 142 20.20 28.80 -33.04
C TYR A 142 21.69 29.11 -32.87
N TRP A 143 22.37 28.47 -31.92
CA TRP A 143 23.80 28.70 -31.70
C TRP A 143 24.66 28.46 -32.95
N LYS A 144 24.29 27.50 -33.80
CA LYS A 144 25.03 27.14 -35.01
C LYS A 144 24.78 28.08 -36.18
N TYR A 145 23.54 28.51 -36.39
CA TYR A 145 23.14 29.23 -37.61
C TYR A 145 22.78 30.70 -37.39
N GLU A 146 22.70 31.16 -36.15
CA GLU A 146 22.54 32.58 -35.84
C GLU A 146 23.85 33.30 -36.18
N ALA A 147 23.77 34.21 -37.15
CA ALA A 147 24.89 35.04 -37.56
C ALA A 147 25.31 35.91 -36.38
N LYS A 148 26.53 35.72 -35.88
CA LYS A 148 27.11 36.54 -34.82
C LYS A 148 27.67 37.81 -35.46
N ASP A 149 26.77 38.70 -35.86
CA ASP A 149 27.18 40.01 -36.35
C ASP A 149 27.61 40.91 -35.19
N TRP A 150 28.69 41.64 -35.40
CA TRP A 150 29.31 42.58 -34.48
C TRP A 150 29.22 44.02 -34.98
N THR A 151 28.32 44.28 -35.93
CA THR A 151 27.92 45.62 -36.40
C THR A 151 26.98 46.31 -35.44
#